data_AF-A0AAV1LNT4-F1
#
_entry.id   AF-A0AAV1LNT4-F1
#
_cell.length_a   1.000
_cell.length_b   1.000
_cell.length_c   1.000
_cell.angle_alpha   90.00
_cell.angle_beta   90.00
_cell.angle_gamma   90.00
#
_symmetry.space_group_name_H-M   'P 1'
#
loop_
_entity.id
_entity.type
_entity.pdbx_description
1 polymer ?
#
loop_
_entity_poly.entity_id
_entity_poly.type
_entity_poly.pdbx_seq_one_letter_code
_entity_poly.pdbx_strand_id
1 'polypeptide(L)'
;MDPVIITPDDVAEAVRRAPNWKSPGHDGLHHYWLKGFVVCHAVLARQFQEALDQKSLPSLFTTGITHLVPKDRDSTDPSKYRPITCLPTIYKTLTSILSARITRHLNSNQVMSRAQNGCRGGGRGTKEPLLIDAVIGKVVKRNRRNLSAAWIDYKKAFDSVPHTWLERVLELYKVDCTVRDFLGQCMGQWSTILCHLGQRMTAAENHIRIRRGIFQGDCLSPIWFCLSLNPLSTLLEGSGRGFQLRKGGTKVTHLFYMDDLKLFASSRSHLVELLNITCDFSNSIGMELGTDKCAILHVERGRVANSEGMDLSMPISIRTLSEAETTDTWVDSDRTERSGQKSPHYNDVPQSASSEIVSNEAVLAAEAWWARLFKRAYPA
;
A
#
# COMPACT_ATOMS: atom_id res chain seq x y z
N MET A 1 -23.28 0.81 8.24
CA MET A 1 -22.53 -0.07 9.15
C MET A 1 -23.36 -0.22 10.41
N ASP A 2 -23.50 -1.44 10.93
CA ASP A 2 -24.24 -1.64 12.17
C ASP A 2 -23.49 -1.05 13.36
N PRO A 3 -24.19 -0.62 14.43
CA PRO A 3 -23.56 -0.13 15.65
C PRO A 3 -22.53 -1.13 16.20
N VAL A 4 -21.40 -0.62 16.66
CA VAL A 4 -20.30 -1.46 17.16
C VAL A 4 -20.47 -1.73 18.64
N ILE A 5 -20.55 -3.02 18.99
CA ILE A 5 -20.47 -3.52 20.35
C ILE A 5 -19.18 -4.35 20.46
N ILE A 6 -18.33 -4.01 21.42
CA ILE A 6 -17.05 -4.66 21.67
C ILE A 6 -17.21 -5.70 22.78
N THR A 7 -16.93 -6.95 22.45
CA THR A 7 -17.04 -8.09 23.38
C THR A 7 -15.67 -8.60 23.82
N PRO A 8 -15.59 -9.39 24.91
CA PRO A 8 -14.34 -10.05 25.29
C PRO A 8 -13.79 -10.96 24.18
N ASP A 9 -14.67 -11.60 23.40
CA ASP A 9 -14.29 -12.44 22.27
C ASP A 9 -13.65 -11.64 21.14
N ASP A 10 -14.11 -10.41 20.89
CA ASP A 10 -13.47 -9.50 19.93
C ASP A 10 -12.02 -9.18 20.36
N VAL A 11 -11.80 -8.95 21.66
CA VAL A 11 -10.47 -8.71 22.22
C VAL A 11 -9.60 -9.96 22.09
N ALA A 12 -10.14 -11.12 22.49
CA ALA A 12 -9.43 -12.40 22.39
C ALA A 12 -9.00 -12.68 20.95
N GLU A 13 -9.88 -12.48 19.98
CA GLU A 13 -9.60 -12.70 18.56
C GLU A 13 -8.57 -11.69 18.02
N ALA A 14 -8.69 -10.41 18.37
CA ALA A 14 -7.74 -9.38 17.96
C ALA A 14 -6.32 -9.66 18.50
N VAL A 15 -6.22 -10.03 19.77
CA VAL A 15 -4.95 -10.38 20.43
C VAL A 15 -4.36 -11.66 19.85
N ARG A 16 -5.19 -12.69 19.59
CA ARG A 16 -4.77 -13.98 19.03
C ARG A 16 -4.10 -13.81 17.67
N ARG A 17 -4.69 -12.98 16.79
CA ARG A 17 -4.17 -12.70 15.43
C ARG A 17 -2.87 -11.92 15.43
N ALA A 18 -2.63 -11.09 16.43
CA ALA A 18 -1.44 -10.25 16.49
C ALA A 18 -0.15 -11.08 16.70
N PRO A 19 0.98 -10.74 16.05
CA PRO A 19 2.26 -11.39 16.32
C PRO A 19 2.73 -11.18 17.77
N ASN A 20 3.27 -12.22 18.39
CA ASN A 20 3.67 -12.22 19.81
C ASN A 20 4.60 -11.07 20.17
N TRP A 21 5.67 -10.88 19.38
CA TRP A 21 6.77 -9.97 19.67
C TRP A 21 6.74 -8.68 18.83
N LYS A 22 5.56 -8.26 18.38
CA LYS A 22 5.41 -6.95 17.72
C LYS A 22 5.86 -5.86 18.70
N SER A 23 6.65 -4.90 18.21
CA SER A 23 7.21 -3.82 19.04
C SER A 23 6.10 -3.04 19.76
N PRO A 24 6.24 -2.85 21.09
CA PRO A 24 5.27 -2.10 21.88
C PRO A 24 5.48 -0.59 21.69
N GLY A 25 4.48 0.19 22.08
CA GLY A 25 4.63 1.63 22.19
C GLY A 25 5.33 2.00 23.50
N HIS A 26 5.01 3.18 24.01
CA HIS A 26 5.49 3.60 25.33
C HIS A 26 4.89 2.77 26.48
N ASP A 27 3.89 1.93 26.21
CA ASP A 27 3.25 1.01 27.16
C ASP A 27 4.12 -0.22 27.47
N GLY A 28 5.15 -0.51 26.68
CA GLY A 28 6.07 -1.64 26.89
C GLY A 28 5.42 -3.02 26.79
N LEU A 29 4.15 -3.10 26.40
CA LEU A 29 3.37 -4.32 26.44
C LEU A 29 3.41 -5.07 25.11
N HIS A 30 3.96 -6.28 25.09
CA HIS A 30 3.88 -7.17 23.93
C HIS A 30 2.55 -7.93 23.87
N HIS A 31 2.06 -8.24 22.66
CA HIS A 31 0.85 -9.06 22.48
C HIS A 31 0.98 -10.45 23.09
N TYR A 32 2.21 -11.00 23.18
CA TYR A 32 2.49 -12.27 23.87
C TYR A 32 1.84 -12.32 25.26
N TRP A 33 1.99 -11.26 26.06
CA TRP A 33 1.44 -11.19 27.41
C TRP A 33 -0.08 -11.11 27.39
N LEU A 34 -0.66 -10.32 26.48
CA LEU A 34 -2.11 -10.24 26.32
C LEU A 34 -2.74 -11.58 25.90
N LYS A 35 -2.02 -12.44 25.17
CA LYS A 35 -2.49 -13.79 24.84
C LYS A 35 -2.58 -14.69 26.08
N GLY A 36 -1.65 -14.53 27.02
CA GLY A 36 -1.65 -15.28 28.29
C GLY A 36 -2.62 -14.72 29.32
N PHE A 37 -2.79 -13.40 29.38
CA PHE A 37 -3.62 -12.70 30.36
C PHE A 37 -5.08 -12.59 29.93
N VAL A 38 -5.72 -13.73 29.71
CA VAL A 38 -7.13 -13.82 29.27
C VAL A 38 -8.11 -13.13 30.21
N VAL A 39 -7.80 -13.09 31.51
CA VAL A 39 -8.63 -12.41 32.53
C VAL A 39 -8.77 -10.91 32.23
N CYS A 40 -7.79 -10.29 31.58
CA CYS A 40 -7.82 -8.87 31.23
C CYS A 40 -8.75 -8.58 30.05
N HIS A 41 -9.14 -9.58 29.24
CA HIS A 41 -9.92 -9.34 28.01
C HIS A 41 -11.30 -8.75 28.30
N ALA A 42 -11.96 -9.20 29.37
CA ALA A 42 -13.25 -8.66 29.79
C ALA A 42 -13.15 -7.20 30.24
N VAL A 43 -12.09 -6.84 30.97
CA VAL A 43 -11.84 -5.46 31.40
C VAL A 43 -11.53 -4.58 30.20
N LEU A 44 -10.67 -5.04 29.29
CA LEU A 44 -10.32 -4.32 28.06
C LEU A 44 -11.55 -4.08 27.19
N ALA A 45 -12.41 -5.09 26.98
CA ALA A 45 -13.62 -4.95 26.19
C ALA A 45 -14.56 -3.86 26.74
N ARG A 46 -14.77 -3.86 28.06
CA ARG A 46 -15.57 -2.82 28.73
C ARG A 46 -14.97 -1.43 28.57
N GLN A 47 -13.66 -1.29 28.77
CA GLN A 47 -12.97 0.00 28.62
C GLN A 47 -12.94 0.49 27.17
N PHE A 48 -12.82 -0.43 26.21
CA PHE A 48 -12.91 -0.12 24.78
C PHE A 48 -14.30 0.34 24.38
N GLN A 49 -15.35 -0.32 24.89
CA GLN A 49 -16.72 0.11 24.67
C GLN A 49 -16.96 1.50 25.27
N GLU A 50 -16.52 1.72 26.51
CA GLU A 50 -16.66 3.02 27.18
C GLU A 50 -15.94 4.14 26.42
N ALA A 51 -14.72 3.89 25.93
CA ALA A 51 -13.96 4.83 25.10
C ALA A 51 -14.69 5.16 23.78
N LEU A 52 -15.32 4.15 23.16
CA LEU A 52 -16.09 4.31 21.94
C LEU A 52 -17.37 5.14 22.18
N ASP A 53 -18.11 4.84 23.25
CA ASP A 53 -19.36 5.53 23.60
C ASP A 53 -19.11 7.00 23.97
N GLN A 54 -18.04 7.26 24.72
CA GLN A 54 -17.60 8.60 25.11
C GLN A 54 -16.88 9.35 23.98
N LYS A 55 -16.52 8.66 22.88
CA LYS A 55 -15.66 9.16 21.79
C LYS A 55 -14.35 9.77 22.29
N SER A 56 -13.77 9.20 23.34
CA SER A 56 -12.61 9.77 24.01
C SER A 56 -11.64 8.69 24.43
N LEU A 57 -10.36 9.00 24.30
CA LEU A 57 -9.28 8.14 24.75
C LEU A 57 -8.19 9.02 25.39
N PRO A 58 -7.54 8.58 26.48
CA PRO A 58 -6.39 9.29 27.02
C PRO A 58 -5.31 9.48 25.95
N SER A 59 -4.74 10.69 25.86
CA SER A 59 -3.72 11.06 24.87
C SER A 59 -2.49 10.16 24.90
N LEU A 60 -2.23 9.53 26.05
CA LEU A 60 -1.24 8.50 26.21
C LEU A 60 -1.40 7.41 25.14
N PHE A 61 -2.60 6.86 24.96
CA PHE A 61 -2.85 5.77 24.01
C PHE A 61 -2.76 6.21 22.53
N THR A 62 -2.92 7.50 22.24
CA THR A 62 -2.79 8.08 20.90
C THR A 62 -1.36 8.59 20.61
N THR A 63 -0.42 8.40 21.55
CA THR A 63 0.98 8.80 21.41
C THR A 63 1.86 7.60 21.02
N GLY A 64 2.46 7.67 19.83
CA GLY A 64 3.41 6.67 19.33
C GLY A 64 4.88 6.98 19.64
N ILE A 65 5.74 5.98 19.46
CA ILE A 65 7.20 6.16 19.41
C ILE A 65 7.65 5.93 17.98
N THR A 66 8.21 6.95 17.34
CA THR A 66 8.70 6.85 15.96
C THR A 66 10.19 6.56 15.93
N HIS A 67 10.54 5.45 15.30
CA HIS A 67 11.91 5.07 15.00
C HIS A 67 12.22 5.42 13.55
N LEU A 68 13.36 6.05 13.30
CA LEU A 68 13.85 6.32 11.95
C LEU A 68 14.65 5.11 11.46
N VAL A 69 14.09 4.37 10.50
CA VAL A 69 14.76 3.21 9.90
C VAL A 69 15.38 3.60 8.56
N PRO A 70 16.70 3.44 8.36
CA PRO A 70 17.34 3.81 7.10
C PRO A 70 16.88 2.89 5.95
N LYS A 71 16.65 3.45 4.76
CA LYS A 71 16.37 2.69 3.53
C LYS A 71 17.61 2.01 2.97
N ASP A 72 18.75 2.69 3.07
CA ASP A 72 20.06 2.22 2.59
C ASP A 72 21.03 2.22 3.78
N ARG A 73 21.98 1.29 3.82
CA ARG A 73 23.06 1.31 4.84
C ARG A 73 23.86 2.60 4.68
N ASP A 74 24.14 3.28 5.80
CA ASP A 74 25.03 4.45 5.91
C ASP A 74 24.55 5.78 5.27
N SER A 75 23.25 5.97 5.05
CA SER A 75 22.77 7.26 4.55
C SER A 75 22.69 8.34 5.64
N THR A 76 23.30 9.49 5.38
CA THR A 76 23.18 10.72 6.20
C THR A 76 22.00 11.60 5.79
N ASP A 77 21.28 11.26 4.71
CA ASP A 77 20.15 12.03 4.20
C ASP A 77 18.85 11.64 4.92
N PRO A 78 18.20 12.57 5.66
CA PRO A 78 16.92 12.30 6.33
C PRO A 78 15.80 11.81 5.40
N SER A 79 15.83 12.17 4.11
CA SER A 79 14.83 11.74 3.12
C SER A 79 14.85 10.23 2.85
N LYS A 80 15.98 9.59 3.17
CA LYS A 80 16.20 8.14 3.03
C LYS A 80 15.85 7.36 4.29
N TYR A 81 15.27 7.98 5.31
CA TYR A 81 14.73 7.27 6.47
C TYR A 81 13.22 7.04 6.33
N ARG A 82 12.76 5.91 6.85
CA ARG A 82 11.35 5.56 7.02
C ARG A 82 10.97 5.79 8.48
N PRO A 83 10.02 6.68 8.78
CA PRO A 83 9.48 6.79 10.12
C PRO A 83 8.55 5.59 10.38
N ILE A 84 8.94 4.70 11.30
CA ILE A 84 8.09 3.61 11.77
C ILE A 84 7.56 3.96 13.16
N THR A 85 6.24 4.14 13.28
CA THR A 85 5.61 4.50 14.54
C THR A 85 5.12 3.26 15.29
N CYS A 86 5.76 2.97 16.42
CA CYS A 86 5.32 1.99 17.39
C CYS A 86 4.22 2.60 18.25
N LEU A 87 2.97 2.26 17.93
CA LEU A 87 1.80 2.62 18.73
C LEU A 87 1.62 1.69 19.94
N PRO A 88 0.93 2.16 21.00
CA PRO A 88 0.59 1.34 22.16
C PRO A 88 -0.16 0.08 21.74
N THR A 89 0.17 -1.04 22.35
CA THR A 89 -0.44 -2.35 22.08
C THR A 89 -1.91 -2.37 22.44
N ILE A 90 -2.32 -1.68 23.50
CA ILE A 90 -3.73 -1.51 23.85
C ILE A 90 -4.49 -0.76 22.74
N TYR A 91 -3.92 0.36 22.25
CA TYR A 91 -4.49 1.12 21.14
C TYR A 91 -4.60 0.28 19.85
N LYS A 92 -3.53 -0.43 19.48
CA LYS A 92 -3.52 -1.33 18.31
C LYS A 92 -4.56 -2.44 18.42
N THR A 93 -4.84 -2.92 19.64
CA THR A 93 -5.86 -3.94 19.87
C THR A 93 -7.26 -3.37 19.56
N LEU A 94 -7.55 -2.18 20.08
CA LEU A 94 -8.80 -1.46 19.78
C LEU A 94 -8.96 -1.16 18.28
N THR A 95 -7.95 -0.57 17.65
CA THR A 95 -8.01 -0.24 16.21
C THR A 95 -8.09 -1.49 15.34
N SER A 96 -7.52 -2.62 15.77
CA SER A 96 -7.67 -3.92 15.09
C SER A 96 -9.12 -4.41 15.11
N ILE A 97 -9.82 -4.29 16.25
CA ILE A 97 -11.25 -4.63 16.36
C ILE A 97 -12.07 -3.73 15.43
N LEU A 98 -11.86 -2.41 15.48
CA LEU A 98 -12.55 -1.46 14.61
C LEU A 98 -12.27 -1.72 13.13
N SER A 99 -11.01 -2.01 12.78
CA SER A 99 -10.59 -2.36 11.42
C SER A 99 -11.32 -3.61 10.91
N ALA A 100 -11.48 -4.63 11.74
CA ALA A 100 -12.25 -5.83 11.38
C ALA A 100 -13.73 -5.51 11.13
N ARG A 101 -14.35 -4.64 11.94
CA ARG A 101 -15.75 -4.22 11.79
C ARG A 101 -15.96 -3.39 10.53
N ILE A 102 -15.09 -2.41 10.28
CA ILE A 102 -15.10 -1.59 9.07
C ILE A 102 -14.91 -2.48 7.83
N THR A 103 -13.90 -3.36 7.84
CA THR A 103 -13.63 -4.27 6.73
C THR A 103 -14.82 -5.17 6.42
N ARG A 104 -15.52 -5.69 7.44
CA ARG A 104 -16.74 -6.48 7.25
C ARG A 104 -17.85 -5.66 6.58
N HIS A 105 -18.08 -4.43 7.02
CA HIS A 105 -19.06 -3.52 6.41
C HIS A 105 -18.72 -3.25 4.94
N LEU A 106 -17.46 -2.94 4.63
CA LEU A 106 -17.00 -2.67 3.26
C LEU A 106 -17.18 -3.89 2.33
N ASN A 107 -16.83 -5.08 2.82
CA ASN A 107 -16.94 -6.31 2.05
C ASN A 107 -18.42 -6.69 1.79
N SER A 108 -19.27 -6.56 2.80
CA SER A 108 -20.70 -6.90 2.69
C SER A 108 -21.43 -6.00 1.69
N ASN A 109 -20.96 -4.76 1.52
CA ASN A 109 -21.52 -3.78 0.60
C ASN A 109 -20.75 -3.64 -0.72
N GLN A 110 -19.74 -4.49 -0.97
CA GLN A 110 -18.89 -4.46 -2.19
C GLN A 110 -18.31 -3.08 -2.52
N VAL A 111 -17.89 -2.35 -1.49
CA VAL A 111 -17.50 -0.93 -1.60
C VAL A 111 -16.12 -0.73 -2.23
N MET A 112 -15.20 -1.66 -2.00
CA MET A 112 -13.82 -1.57 -2.51
C MET A 112 -13.78 -1.90 -4.00
N SER A 113 -13.11 -1.06 -4.79
CA SER A 113 -12.88 -1.36 -6.20
C SER A 113 -12.10 -2.66 -6.38
N ARG A 114 -12.45 -3.40 -7.43
CA ARG A 114 -11.73 -4.62 -7.86
C ARG A 114 -10.29 -4.33 -8.26
N ALA A 115 -9.95 -3.08 -8.59
CA ALA A 115 -8.61 -2.68 -8.97
C ALA A 115 -7.66 -2.50 -7.76
N GLN A 116 -8.20 -2.39 -6.53
CA GLN A 116 -7.40 -2.23 -5.31
C GLN A 116 -7.07 -3.58 -4.68
N ASN A 117 -5.87 -4.09 -4.97
CA ASN A 117 -5.42 -5.40 -4.52
C ASN A 117 -4.63 -5.36 -3.20
N GLY A 118 -4.20 -4.19 -2.72
CA GLY A 118 -3.35 -4.06 -1.53
C GLY A 118 -4.04 -4.42 -0.20
N CYS A 119 -5.35 -4.13 -0.08
CA CYS A 119 -6.10 -4.28 1.16
C CYS A 119 -7.20 -5.38 1.10
N ARG A 120 -7.22 -6.22 0.05
CA ARG A 120 -8.31 -7.16 -0.19
C ARG A 120 -8.04 -8.52 0.45
N GLY A 121 -8.87 -8.90 1.44
CA GLY A 121 -8.85 -10.24 2.03
C GLY A 121 -9.21 -11.32 0.99
N GLY A 122 -8.45 -12.41 0.95
CA GLY A 122 -8.68 -13.54 0.03
C GLY A 122 -8.13 -13.36 -1.40
N GLY A 123 -7.50 -12.23 -1.71
CA GLY A 123 -6.72 -12.06 -2.95
C GLY A 123 -5.33 -12.71 -2.84
N ARG A 124 -4.69 -13.01 -3.98
CA ARG A 124 -3.30 -13.52 -4.05
C ARG A 124 -2.24 -12.43 -3.80
N GLY A 125 -2.62 -11.34 -3.11
CA GLY A 125 -1.77 -10.17 -2.85
C GLY A 125 -1.21 -9.58 -4.14
N THR A 126 0.10 -9.35 -4.17
CA THR A 126 0.85 -8.76 -5.30
C THR A 126 0.76 -9.59 -6.59
N LYS A 127 0.51 -10.90 -6.51
CA LYS A 127 0.50 -11.79 -7.68
C LYS A 127 -0.62 -11.48 -8.68
N GLU A 128 -1.77 -11.01 -8.19
CA GLU A 128 -2.92 -10.67 -9.04
C GLU A 128 -2.64 -9.47 -9.96
N PRO A 129 -2.26 -8.29 -9.46
CA PRO A 129 -1.93 -7.16 -10.33
C PRO A 129 -0.73 -7.45 -11.24
N LEU A 130 0.27 -8.20 -10.77
CA LEU A 130 1.39 -8.65 -11.61
C LEU A 130 0.93 -9.55 -12.76
N LEU A 131 0.03 -10.48 -12.49
CA LEU A 131 -0.51 -11.36 -13.53
C LEU A 131 -1.33 -10.58 -14.57
N ILE A 132 -2.17 -9.64 -14.12
CA ILE A 132 -2.96 -8.79 -15.03
C ILE A 132 -2.01 -7.99 -15.94
N ASP A 133 -0.98 -7.39 -15.36
CA ASP A 133 0.02 -6.62 -16.09
C ASP A 133 0.77 -7.48 -17.12
N ALA A 134 1.23 -8.66 -16.71
CA ALA A 134 1.91 -9.60 -17.59
C ALA A 134 1.02 -10.08 -18.75
N VAL A 135 -0.27 -10.33 -18.49
CA VAL A 135 -1.23 -10.72 -19.53
C VAL A 135 -1.45 -9.56 -20.51
N ILE A 136 -1.61 -8.32 -20.03
CA ILE A 136 -1.72 -7.14 -20.89
C ILE A 136 -0.50 -7.01 -21.80
N GLY A 137 0.71 -7.08 -21.22
CA GLY A 137 1.97 -7.03 -21.99
C GLY A 137 2.06 -8.10 -23.07
N LYS A 138 1.74 -9.36 -22.72
CA LYS A 138 1.72 -10.49 -23.67
C LYS A 138 0.71 -10.27 -24.81
N VAL A 139 -0.50 -9.79 -24.51
CA VAL A 139 -1.54 -9.51 -25.52
C VAL A 139 -1.11 -8.39 -26.45
N VAL A 140 -0.53 -7.32 -25.90
CA VAL A 140 -0.04 -6.16 -26.68
C VAL A 140 1.03 -6.59 -27.68
N LYS A 141 2.02 -7.37 -27.22
CA LYS A 141 3.11 -7.89 -28.07
C LYS A 141 2.59 -8.88 -29.12
N ARG A 142 1.82 -9.90 -28.70
CA ARG A 142 1.31 -10.95 -29.59
C ARG A 142 0.39 -10.40 -30.68
N ASN A 143 -0.51 -9.50 -30.33
CA ASN A 143 -1.54 -8.99 -31.24
C ASN A 143 -1.13 -7.68 -31.91
N ARG A 144 0.12 -7.22 -31.72
CA ARG A 144 0.64 -5.96 -32.27
C ARG A 144 -0.29 -4.78 -32.01
N ARG A 145 -0.72 -4.63 -30.76
CA ARG A 145 -1.65 -3.56 -30.34
C ARG A 145 -0.89 -2.37 -29.80
N ASN A 146 -1.58 -1.25 -29.72
CA ASN A 146 -1.06 -0.06 -29.05
C ASN A 146 -1.42 -0.11 -27.56
N LEU A 147 -0.52 0.36 -26.72
CA LEU A 147 -0.70 0.54 -25.28
C LEU A 147 0.02 1.82 -24.85
N SER A 148 -0.62 2.59 -24.00
CA SER A 148 0.03 3.64 -23.23
C SER A 148 -0.20 3.33 -21.76
N ALA A 149 0.87 3.29 -20.97
CA ALA A 149 0.79 3.03 -19.54
C ALA A 149 1.54 4.11 -18.76
N ALA A 150 1.08 4.42 -17.56
CA ALA A 150 1.77 5.31 -16.64
C ALA A 150 1.88 4.66 -15.27
N TRP A 151 3.02 4.88 -14.61
CA TRP A 151 3.23 4.54 -13.21
C TRP A 151 3.28 5.84 -12.42
N ILE A 152 2.48 5.88 -11.36
CA ILE A 152 2.27 7.05 -10.52
C ILE A 152 2.62 6.66 -9.08
N ASP A 153 3.52 7.45 -8.47
CA ASP A 153 3.96 7.31 -7.08
C ASP A 153 3.55 8.59 -6.33
N TYR A 154 2.95 8.43 -5.14
CA TYR A 154 2.61 9.55 -4.27
C TYR A 154 3.78 9.89 -3.35
N LYS A 155 4.10 11.18 -3.23
CA LYS A 155 5.16 11.64 -2.34
C LYS A 155 4.75 11.42 -0.88
N LYS A 156 5.47 10.53 -0.19
CA LYS A 156 5.23 10.16 1.22
C LYS A 156 3.75 9.86 1.48
N ALA A 157 3.16 8.97 0.68
CA ALA A 157 1.72 8.78 0.58
C ALA A 157 1.00 8.69 1.95
N PHE A 158 1.48 7.82 2.83
CA PHE A 158 0.92 7.64 4.19
C PHE A 158 1.03 8.90 5.06
N ASP A 159 2.08 9.70 4.91
CA ASP A 159 2.32 10.91 5.72
C ASP A 159 1.58 12.14 5.14
N SER A 160 1.09 12.03 3.90
CA SER A 160 0.58 13.16 3.13
C SER A 160 -0.94 13.32 3.15
N VAL A 161 -1.71 12.31 3.57
CA VAL A 161 -3.19 12.35 3.53
C VAL A 161 -3.75 13.34 4.56
N PRO A 162 -4.55 14.34 4.16
CA PRO A 162 -5.16 15.25 5.14
C PRO A 162 -6.17 14.55 6.06
N HIS A 163 -6.16 14.91 7.34
CA HIS A 163 -7.10 14.38 8.33
C HIS A 163 -8.57 14.67 7.95
N THR A 164 -8.84 15.86 7.42
CA THR A 164 -10.17 16.24 6.93
C THR A 164 -10.67 15.32 5.81
N TRP A 165 -9.78 14.86 4.93
CA TRP A 165 -10.11 13.89 3.90
C TRP A 165 -10.35 12.50 4.49
N LEU A 166 -9.53 12.07 5.45
CA LEU A 166 -9.70 10.79 6.13
C LEU A 166 -11.06 10.68 6.85
N GLU A 167 -11.53 11.75 7.51
CA GLU A 167 -12.87 11.79 8.12
C GLU A 167 -13.98 11.73 7.06
N ARG A 168 -13.82 12.52 5.99
CA ARG A 168 -14.79 12.58 4.89
C ARG A 168 -14.93 11.23 4.17
N VAL A 169 -13.83 10.49 4.05
CA VAL A 169 -13.80 9.14 3.46
C VAL A 169 -14.63 8.15 4.27
N LEU A 170 -14.52 8.16 5.61
CA LEU A 170 -15.34 7.28 6.45
C LEU A 170 -16.84 7.61 6.33
N GLU A 171 -17.16 8.89 6.20
CA GLU A 171 -18.53 9.36 5.95
C GLU A 171 -19.06 8.90 4.58
N LEU A 172 -18.25 9.04 3.53
CA LEU A 172 -18.59 8.64 2.17
C LEU A 172 -19.00 7.17 2.13
N TYR A 173 -18.27 6.31 2.84
CA TYR A 173 -18.50 4.87 2.89
C TYR A 173 -19.46 4.41 3.99
N LYS A 174 -20.20 5.34 4.61
CA LYS A 174 -21.27 5.04 5.58
C LYS A 174 -20.79 4.17 6.75
N VAL A 175 -19.56 4.46 7.21
CA VAL A 175 -19.05 3.98 8.50
C VAL A 175 -19.91 4.59 9.61
N ASP A 176 -20.14 3.81 10.66
CA ASP A 176 -20.94 4.20 11.82
C ASP A 176 -20.48 5.55 12.40
N CYS A 177 -21.43 6.39 12.83
CA CYS A 177 -21.12 7.74 13.31
C CYS A 177 -20.29 7.72 14.59
N THR A 178 -20.57 6.81 15.54
CA THR A 178 -19.80 6.68 16.77
C THR A 178 -18.35 6.31 16.47
N VAL A 179 -18.13 5.35 15.56
CA VAL A 179 -16.78 4.99 15.12
C VAL A 179 -16.07 6.15 14.43
N ARG A 180 -16.75 6.88 13.56
CA ARG A 180 -16.19 8.07 12.89
C ARG A 180 -15.76 9.14 13.88
N ASP A 181 -16.64 9.49 14.81
CA ASP A 181 -16.40 10.52 15.82
C ASP A 181 -15.24 10.10 16.73
N PHE A 182 -15.21 8.84 17.19
CA PHE A 182 -14.11 8.30 17.97
C PHE A 182 -12.77 8.37 17.24
N LEU A 183 -12.74 7.96 15.96
CA LEU A 183 -11.51 8.02 15.15
C LEU A 183 -11.06 9.47 14.88
N GLY A 184 -12.00 10.39 14.64
CA GLY A 184 -11.72 11.82 14.50
C GLY A 184 -11.10 12.42 15.77
N GLN A 185 -11.65 12.09 16.95
CA GLN A 185 -11.12 12.53 18.23
C GLN A 185 -9.71 11.96 18.48
N CYS A 186 -9.51 10.66 18.25
CA CYS A 186 -8.18 10.04 18.34
C CYS A 186 -7.19 10.75 17.42
N MET A 187 -7.57 10.98 16.16
CA MET A 187 -6.74 11.63 15.15
C MET A 187 -6.39 13.08 15.51
N GLY A 188 -7.31 13.81 16.16
CA GLY A 188 -7.04 15.13 16.71
C GLY A 188 -5.96 15.14 17.80
N GLN A 189 -5.78 14.02 18.50
CA GLN A 189 -4.82 13.81 19.60
C GLN A 189 -3.58 13.03 19.19
N TRP A 190 -3.43 12.66 17.91
CA TRP A 190 -2.28 11.89 17.44
C TRP A 190 -0.97 12.67 17.62
N SER A 191 -0.02 11.99 18.23
CA SER A 191 1.32 12.52 18.44
C SER A 191 2.35 11.40 18.40
N THR A 192 3.61 11.80 18.24
CA THR A 192 4.74 10.87 18.33
C THR A 192 5.90 11.49 19.07
N ILE A 193 6.66 10.62 19.74
CA ILE A 193 7.98 10.92 20.29
C ILE A 193 9.01 10.33 19.34
N LEU A 194 9.98 11.14 18.90
CA LEU A 194 11.05 10.67 18.02
C LEU A 194 12.13 9.94 18.83
N CYS A 195 12.57 8.78 18.35
CA CYS A 195 13.65 8.00 18.94
C CYS A 195 14.78 7.83 17.92
N HIS A 196 16.00 8.26 18.28
CA HIS A 196 17.19 8.13 17.45
C HIS A 196 18.17 7.15 18.12
N LEU A 197 18.62 6.13 17.39
CA LEU A 197 19.62 5.15 17.84
C LEU A 197 19.34 4.49 19.22
N GLY A 198 18.07 4.29 19.56
CA GLY A 198 17.68 3.67 20.83
C GLY A 198 17.74 4.60 22.04
N GLN A 199 18.20 5.84 21.88
CA GLN A 199 18.12 6.86 22.92
C GLN A 199 16.78 7.60 22.81
N ARG A 200 15.97 7.52 23.86
CA ARG A 200 14.81 8.39 24.03
C ARG A 200 15.35 9.79 24.31
N MET A 201 15.27 10.66 23.31
CA MET A 201 15.57 12.07 23.51
C MET A 201 14.57 12.64 24.54
N THR A 202 15.02 13.55 25.40
CA THR A 202 14.29 14.07 26.57
C THR A 202 12.84 14.47 26.24
N ALA A 203 11.90 14.01 27.09
CA ALA A 203 10.47 13.94 26.81
C ALA A 203 9.76 15.30 26.60
N ALA A 204 10.34 16.41 27.09
CA ALA A 204 9.72 17.73 26.99
C ALA A 204 9.93 18.41 25.62
N GLU A 205 10.96 18.02 24.85
CA GLU A 205 11.39 18.78 23.65
C GLU A 205 10.96 18.13 22.32
N ASN A 206 10.44 16.89 22.34
CA ASN A 206 10.25 16.09 21.11
C ASN A 206 8.84 15.50 20.92
N HIS A 207 7.81 16.08 21.54
CA HIS A 207 6.42 15.67 21.30
C HIS A 207 5.89 16.31 20.00
N ILE A 208 5.89 15.54 18.93
CA ILE A 208 5.46 16.00 17.61
C ILE A 208 3.99 15.67 17.43
N ARG A 209 3.15 16.70 17.28
CA ARG A 209 1.73 16.51 16.93
C ARG A 209 1.59 16.15 15.46
N ILE A 210 0.86 15.08 15.17
CA ILE A 210 0.54 14.66 13.81
C ILE A 210 -0.67 15.47 13.33
N ARG A 211 -0.48 16.25 12.27
CA ARG A 211 -1.55 17.09 11.68
C ARG A 211 -2.00 16.60 10.29
N ARG A 212 -1.26 15.65 9.73
CA ARG A 212 -1.47 15.09 8.41
C ARG A 212 -0.85 13.69 8.39
N GLY A 213 -1.44 12.81 7.60
CA GLY A 213 -1.02 11.44 7.43
C GLY A 213 -1.74 10.46 8.34
N ILE A 214 -1.32 9.21 8.28
CA ILE A 214 -1.86 8.10 9.04
C ILE A 214 -0.70 7.28 9.59
N PHE A 215 -0.86 6.70 10.78
CA PHE A 215 0.26 5.97 11.40
C PHE A 215 0.66 4.72 10.62
N GLN A 216 1.93 4.64 10.26
CA GLN A 216 2.52 3.43 9.69
C GLN A 216 2.72 2.38 10.79
N GLY A 217 2.06 1.23 10.68
CA GLY A 217 2.18 0.11 11.63
C GLY A 217 0.92 -0.23 12.42
N ASP A 218 -0.11 0.61 12.33
CA ASP A 218 -1.45 0.34 12.86
C ASP A 218 -2.24 -0.62 11.95
N CYS A 219 -3.19 -1.36 12.53
CA CYS A 219 -4.03 -2.32 11.80
C CYS A 219 -5.17 -1.66 10.99
N LEU A 220 -5.62 -0.46 11.37
CA LEU A 220 -6.65 0.28 10.66
C LEU A 220 -6.06 1.11 9.51
N SER A 221 -4.84 1.61 9.68
CA SER A 221 -4.19 2.51 8.71
C SER A 221 -4.20 2.02 7.26
N PRO A 222 -3.87 0.74 6.92
CA PRO A 222 -3.85 0.30 5.53
C PRO A 222 -5.20 0.41 4.85
N ILE A 223 -6.27 -0.10 5.49
CA ILE A 223 -7.62 -0.06 4.90
C ILE A 223 -8.12 1.38 4.80
N TRP A 224 -7.87 2.21 5.81
CA TRP A 224 -8.27 3.62 5.81
C TRP A 224 -7.54 4.41 4.70
N PHE A 225 -6.25 4.14 4.49
CA PHE A 225 -5.50 4.70 3.37
C PHE A 225 -6.04 4.23 2.01
N CYS A 226 -6.26 2.92 1.84
CA CYS A 226 -6.85 2.34 0.64
C CYS A 226 -8.22 2.96 0.29
N LEU A 227 -9.06 3.21 1.30
CA LEU A 227 -10.34 3.89 1.13
C LEU A 227 -10.18 5.34 0.64
N SER A 228 -9.10 6.01 1.05
CA SER A 228 -8.84 7.40 0.67
C SER A 228 -8.57 7.57 -0.82
N LEU A 229 -8.03 6.53 -1.48
CA LEU A 229 -7.77 6.48 -2.92
C LEU A 229 -8.89 5.79 -3.72
N ASN A 230 -9.84 5.12 -3.06
CA ASN A 230 -10.91 4.39 -3.75
C ASN A 230 -11.84 5.28 -4.63
N PRO A 231 -12.13 6.56 -4.31
CA PRO A 231 -12.89 7.43 -5.21
C PRO A 231 -12.17 7.68 -6.54
N LEU A 232 -10.83 7.76 -6.55
CA LEU A 232 -10.04 7.86 -7.78
C LEU A 232 -10.28 6.66 -8.69
N SER A 233 -10.34 5.46 -8.11
CA SER A 233 -10.65 4.24 -8.85
C SER A 233 -11.99 4.34 -9.59
N THR A 234 -13.01 4.86 -8.91
CA THR A 234 -14.35 5.08 -9.48
C THR A 234 -14.33 6.10 -10.62
N LEU A 235 -13.59 7.21 -10.47
CA LEU A 235 -13.45 8.23 -11.51
C LEU A 235 -12.74 7.68 -12.75
N LEU A 236 -11.66 6.91 -12.56
CA LEU A 236 -10.90 6.30 -13.65
C LEU A 236 -11.75 5.28 -14.42
N GLU A 237 -12.49 4.42 -13.73
CA GLU A 237 -13.41 3.45 -14.34
C GLU A 237 -14.56 4.15 -15.08
N GLY A 238 -15.10 5.24 -14.51
CA GLY A 238 -16.15 6.06 -15.10
C GLY A 238 -15.74 6.87 -16.34
N SER A 239 -14.44 7.06 -16.57
CA SER A 239 -13.92 7.80 -17.74
C SER A 239 -14.24 7.12 -19.08
N GLY A 240 -14.58 5.83 -19.07
CA GLY A 240 -14.75 5.04 -20.29
C GLY A 240 -13.46 4.80 -21.08
N ARG A 241 -12.29 5.20 -20.55
CA ARG A 241 -10.97 4.92 -21.12
C ARG A 241 -10.47 3.56 -20.63
N GLY A 242 -9.20 3.25 -20.88
CA GLY A 242 -8.60 1.96 -20.50
C GLY A 242 -8.08 1.12 -21.65
N PHE A 243 -7.42 0.02 -21.31
CA PHE A 243 -6.98 -1.01 -22.23
C PHE A 243 -7.95 -2.20 -22.21
N GLN A 244 -8.48 -2.59 -23.37
CA GLN A 244 -9.39 -3.73 -23.48
C GLN A 244 -8.63 -5.00 -23.88
N LEU A 245 -8.64 -6.08 -23.10
CA LEU A 245 -7.90 -7.30 -23.44
C LEU A 245 -8.43 -8.02 -24.69
N ARG A 246 -9.76 -8.10 -24.83
CA ARG A 246 -10.45 -8.75 -25.95
C ARG A 246 -11.62 -7.89 -26.41
N LYS A 247 -11.92 -7.88 -27.71
CA LYS A 247 -13.08 -7.16 -28.27
C LYS A 247 -14.36 -7.55 -27.51
N GLY A 248 -15.08 -6.54 -27.00
CA GLY A 248 -16.30 -6.71 -26.19
C GLY A 248 -16.06 -7.06 -24.71
N GLY A 249 -14.81 -7.18 -24.25
CA GLY A 249 -14.50 -7.40 -22.83
C GLY A 249 -14.40 -6.11 -22.01
N THR A 250 -14.24 -6.25 -20.70
CA THR A 250 -14.05 -5.12 -19.77
C THR A 250 -12.74 -4.37 -20.08
N LYS A 251 -12.78 -3.04 -19.94
CA LYS A 251 -11.58 -2.20 -20.03
C LYS A 251 -10.86 -2.21 -18.68
N VAL A 252 -9.56 -2.41 -18.72
CA VAL A 252 -8.67 -2.23 -17.56
C VAL A 252 -8.12 -0.82 -17.63
N THR A 253 -8.56 0.05 -16.73
CA THR A 253 -8.12 1.44 -16.64
C THR A 253 -6.88 1.59 -15.78
N HIS A 254 -6.83 0.86 -14.67
CA HIS A 254 -5.76 1.01 -13.69
C HIS A 254 -5.59 -0.25 -12.83
N LEU A 255 -4.47 -0.33 -12.14
CA LEU A 255 -4.18 -1.27 -11.06
C LEU A 255 -3.65 -0.47 -9.87
N PHE A 256 -4.19 -0.75 -8.69
CA PHE A 256 -3.69 -0.25 -7.43
C PHE A 256 -2.98 -1.35 -6.65
N TYR A 257 -1.86 -0.98 -6.05
CA TYR A 257 -1.21 -1.74 -4.99
C TYR A 257 -0.82 -0.78 -3.87
N MET A 258 -1.72 -0.61 -2.88
CA MET A 258 -1.60 0.43 -1.86
C MET A 258 -1.52 1.82 -2.51
N ASP A 259 -0.37 2.50 -2.40
CA ASP A 259 -0.05 3.81 -2.97
C ASP A 259 0.50 3.75 -4.41
N ASP A 260 0.93 2.58 -4.87
CA ASP A 260 1.40 2.40 -6.25
C ASP A 260 0.20 2.32 -7.21
N LEU A 261 0.13 3.27 -8.15
CA LEU A 261 -0.91 3.33 -9.17
C LEU A 261 -0.30 3.11 -10.55
N LYS A 262 -0.83 2.13 -11.28
CA LYS A 262 -0.53 1.93 -12.70
C LYS A 262 -1.75 2.21 -13.55
N LEU A 263 -1.65 3.10 -14.52
CA LEU A 263 -2.69 3.43 -15.50
C LEU A 263 -2.45 2.69 -16.81
N PHE A 264 -3.54 2.32 -17.49
CA PHE A 264 -3.52 1.66 -18.80
C PHE A 264 -4.47 2.36 -19.75
N ALA A 265 -4.03 2.58 -20.99
CA ALA A 265 -4.81 3.23 -22.03
C ALA A 265 -4.48 2.64 -23.40
N SER A 266 -5.44 2.69 -24.33
CA SER A 266 -5.24 2.23 -25.71
C SER A 266 -4.48 3.21 -26.61
N SER A 267 -4.31 4.46 -26.16
CA SER A 267 -3.65 5.53 -26.92
C SER A 267 -3.01 6.55 -25.98
N ARG A 268 -2.11 7.39 -26.52
CA ARG A 268 -1.50 8.53 -25.82
C ARG A 268 -2.56 9.51 -25.29
N SER A 269 -3.52 9.91 -26.12
CA SER A 269 -4.60 10.83 -25.75
C SER A 269 -5.42 10.31 -24.57
N HIS A 270 -5.80 9.04 -24.59
CA HIS A 270 -6.55 8.43 -23.48
C HIS A 270 -5.73 8.36 -22.20
N LEU A 271 -4.41 8.18 -22.30
CA LEU A 271 -3.54 8.19 -21.12
C LEU A 271 -3.51 9.59 -20.49
N VAL A 272 -3.39 10.64 -21.30
CA VAL A 272 -3.42 12.04 -20.83
C VAL A 272 -4.71 12.34 -20.09
N GLU A 273 -5.86 11.87 -20.59
CA GLU A 273 -7.14 12.04 -19.88
C GLU A 273 -7.17 11.34 -18.51
N LEU A 274 -6.67 10.10 -18.43
CA LEU A 274 -6.57 9.39 -17.14
C LEU A 274 -5.60 10.07 -16.17
N LEU A 275 -4.51 10.62 -16.70
CA LEU A 275 -3.54 11.38 -15.92
C LEU A 275 -4.14 12.69 -15.39
N ASN A 276 -4.90 13.42 -16.20
CA ASN A 276 -5.61 14.62 -15.76
C ASN A 276 -6.60 14.31 -14.64
N ILE A 277 -7.41 13.24 -14.77
CA ILE A 277 -8.31 12.78 -13.69
C ILE A 277 -7.53 12.49 -12.41
N THR A 278 -6.36 11.84 -12.53
CA THR A 278 -5.50 11.51 -11.40
C THR A 278 -4.94 12.78 -10.74
N CYS A 279 -4.45 13.74 -11.52
CA CYS A 279 -3.94 15.01 -11.04
C CYS A 279 -5.03 15.85 -10.36
N ASP A 280 -6.19 16.00 -10.99
CA ASP A 280 -7.32 16.77 -10.47
C ASP A 280 -7.82 16.21 -9.14
N PHE A 281 -7.95 14.87 -9.06
CA PHE A 281 -8.30 14.20 -7.81
C PHE A 281 -7.23 14.42 -6.73
N SER A 282 -5.95 14.23 -7.07
CA SER A 282 -4.83 14.35 -6.14
C SER A 282 -4.73 15.77 -5.57
N ASN A 283 -4.91 16.79 -6.42
CA ASN A 283 -4.97 18.19 -6.03
C ASN A 283 -6.17 18.47 -5.11
N SER A 284 -7.34 17.90 -5.42
CA SER A 284 -8.56 18.06 -4.61
C SER A 284 -8.42 17.48 -3.19
N ILE A 285 -7.66 16.39 -3.05
CA ILE A 285 -7.39 15.76 -1.74
C ILE A 285 -6.08 16.25 -1.10
N GLY A 286 -5.37 17.20 -1.72
CA GLY A 286 -4.14 17.79 -1.21
C GLY A 286 -2.95 16.83 -1.12
N MET A 287 -2.89 15.83 -2.01
CA MET A 287 -1.77 14.87 -2.14
C MET A 287 -0.91 15.18 -3.37
N GLU A 288 0.41 15.16 -3.18
CA GLU A 288 1.39 15.45 -4.23
C GLU A 288 1.91 14.18 -4.90
N LEU A 289 2.09 14.22 -6.21
CA LEU A 289 2.76 13.17 -6.97
C LEU A 289 4.29 13.31 -6.85
N GLY A 290 4.98 12.19 -6.68
CA GLY A 290 6.43 12.09 -6.76
C GLY A 290 6.89 11.98 -8.20
N THR A 291 6.92 13.10 -8.92
CA THR A 291 7.19 13.17 -10.38
C THR A 291 8.47 12.43 -10.79
N ASP A 292 9.52 12.49 -9.98
CA ASP A 292 10.82 11.83 -10.23
C ASP A 292 10.74 10.30 -10.32
N LYS A 293 9.69 9.71 -9.74
CA LYS A 293 9.44 8.27 -9.73
C LYS A 293 8.30 7.87 -10.64
N CYS A 294 7.55 8.84 -11.15
CA CYS A 294 6.52 8.57 -12.14
C CYS A 294 7.18 8.25 -13.48
N ALA A 295 6.57 7.36 -14.24
CA ALA A 295 7.09 6.95 -15.54
C ALA A 295 5.95 6.68 -16.53
N ILE A 296 6.20 6.88 -17.81
CA ILE A 296 5.25 6.57 -18.89
C ILE A 296 5.90 5.60 -19.87
N LEU A 297 5.11 4.67 -20.42
CA LEU A 297 5.52 3.77 -21.48
C LEU A 297 4.50 3.83 -22.61
N HIS A 298 5.00 3.99 -23.83
CA HIS A 298 4.20 3.85 -25.04
C HIS A 298 4.66 2.63 -25.83
N VAL A 299 3.69 1.85 -26.27
CA VAL A 299 3.88 0.69 -27.12
C VAL A 299 3.03 0.90 -28.37
N GLU A 300 3.66 0.86 -29.53
CA GLU A 300 3.03 0.96 -30.84
C GLU A 300 3.23 -0.34 -31.60
N ARG A 301 2.12 -0.93 -32.09
CA ARG A 301 2.14 -2.18 -32.83
C ARG A 301 2.94 -3.31 -32.15
N GLY A 302 2.89 -3.36 -30.81
CA GLY A 302 3.59 -4.35 -29.99
C GLY A 302 5.10 -4.10 -29.76
N ARG A 303 5.62 -2.93 -30.14
CA ARG A 303 7.01 -2.51 -29.86
C ARG A 303 7.03 -1.24 -29.03
N VAL A 304 8.01 -1.11 -28.14
CA VAL A 304 8.17 0.11 -27.34
C VAL A 304 8.49 1.27 -28.28
N ALA A 305 7.72 2.34 -28.17
CA ALA A 305 7.94 3.54 -28.95
C ALA A 305 8.88 4.47 -28.17
N ASN A 306 9.96 4.91 -28.81
CA ASN A 306 10.77 6.01 -28.29
C ASN A 306 9.96 7.30 -28.43
N SER A 307 9.68 7.98 -27.33
CA SER A 307 9.13 9.33 -27.34
C SER A 307 9.84 10.21 -26.33
N GLU A 308 9.85 11.51 -26.59
CA GLU A 308 10.19 12.51 -25.58
C GLU A 308 9.16 12.46 -24.43
N GLY A 309 9.51 13.03 -23.27
CA GLY A 309 8.66 13.04 -22.07
C GLY A 309 7.22 13.50 -22.34
N MET A 310 6.28 13.12 -21.47
CA MET A 310 4.92 13.65 -21.54
C MET A 310 4.78 14.77 -20.51
N ASP A 311 4.61 16.00 -21.00
CA ASP A 311 4.18 17.12 -20.17
C ASP A 311 2.68 17.03 -19.95
N LEU A 312 2.31 16.66 -18.72
CA LEU A 312 0.96 16.87 -18.23
C LEU A 312 0.90 18.28 -17.68
N SER A 313 -0.21 18.98 -17.89
CA SER A 313 -0.46 20.37 -17.49
C SER A 313 0.41 20.83 -16.32
N MET A 314 1.20 21.88 -16.56
CA MET A 314 2.26 22.42 -15.71
C MET A 314 1.99 22.28 -14.20
N PRO A 315 2.93 21.75 -13.38
CA PRO A 315 4.33 21.46 -13.67
C PRO A 315 4.69 19.96 -13.58
N ILE A 316 3.86 19.04 -14.09
CA ILE A 316 4.12 17.60 -13.98
C ILE A 316 4.71 17.07 -15.30
N SER A 317 6.04 17.09 -15.40
CA SER A 317 6.75 16.37 -16.47
C SER A 317 7.04 14.95 -16.01
N ILE A 318 6.52 13.94 -16.72
CA ILE A 318 6.77 12.54 -16.42
C ILE A 318 7.73 11.95 -17.45
N ARG A 319 8.76 11.27 -16.94
CA ARG A 319 9.77 10.61 -17.76
C ARG A 319 9.15 9.47 -18.59
N THR A 320 9.48 9.42 -19.88
CA THR A 320 9.16 8.26 -20.74
C THR A 320 10.25 7.20 -20.60
N LEU A 321 9.85 5.93 -20.48
CA LEU A 321 10.74 4.77 -20.50
C LEU A 321 11.13 4.41 -21.94
N SER A 322 12.42 4.23 -22.18
CA SER A 322 12.98 3.78 -23.45
C SER A 322 13.02 2.25 -23.57
N GLU A 323 13.20 1.74 -24.79
CA GLU A 323 13.31 0.28 -25.01
C GLU A 323 14.46 -0.33 -24.21
N ALA A 324 15.61 0.35 -24.09
CA ALA A 324 16.77 -0.08 -23.29
C ALA A 324 16.48 -0.25 -21.79
N GLU A 325 15.67 0.65 -21.21
CA GLU A 325 15.25 0.55 -19.81
C GLU A 325 14.18 -0.51 -19.60
N THR A 326 13.44 -0.81 -20.67
CA THR A 326 12.54 -1.94 -20.72
C THR A 326 13.21 -3.24 -21.11
N THR A 327 14.47 -3.30 -21.60
CA THR A 327 15.23 -4.51 -22.02
C THR A 327 16.44 -4.85 -21.15
N ASP A 328 16.98 -3.92 -20.37
CA ASP A 328 17.89 -4.23 -19.24
C ASP A 328 17.18 -5.04 -18.14
N THR A 329 15.85 -5.17 -18.24
CA THR A 329 15.01 -6.11 -17.48
C THR A 329 14.74 -7.43 -18.21
N TRP A 330 15.23 -7.61 -19.44
CA TRP A 330 15.12 -8.82 -20.26
C TRP A 330 16.44 -9.57 -20.44
N VAL A 331 17.60 -8.90 -20.33
CA VAL A 331 18.91 -9.50 -20.70
C VAL A 331 19.74 -9.96 -19.49
N ASP A 332 19.43 -9.51 -18.27
CA ASP A 332 20.27 -9.85 -17.10
C ASP A 332 19.98 -11.23 -16.47
N SER A 333 18.94 -11.94 -16.93
CA SER A 333 18.71 -13.35 -16.58
C SER A 333 19.48 -14.34 -17.46
N ASP A 334 20.03 -13.89 -18.60
CA ASP A 334 20.73 -14.76 -19.55
C ASP A 334 22.26 -14.84 -19.32
N ARG A 335 22.82 -13.96 -18.49
CA ARG A 335 24.28 -13.89 -18.27
C ARG A 335 24.79 -14.65 -17.04
N THR A 336 23.91 -15.13 -16.16
CA THR A 336 24.32 -15.93 -15.00
C THR A 336 24.38 -17.44 -15.26
N GLU A 337 23.91 -17.94 -16.40
CA GLU A 337 23.98 -19.38 -16.74
C GLU A 337 25.15 -19.76 -17.66
N ARG A 338 26.02 -18.83 -18.09
CA ARG A 338 27.14 -19.14 -19.02
C ARG A 338 28.56 -18.92 -18.50
N SER A 339 28.76 -18.59 -17.23
CA SER A 339 30.09 -18.62 -16.60
C SER A 339 30.17 -19.73 -15.55
N GLY A 340 30.22 -20.97 -16.00
CA GLY A 340 30.60 -22.11 -15.16
C GLY A 340 32.07 -21.99 -14.75
N GLN A 341 32.32 -21.61 -13.51
CA GLN A 341 33.59 -21.87 -12.85
C GLN A 341 33.34 -22.87 -11.72
N LYS A 342 33.86 -24.08 -11.95
CA LYS A 342 33.71 -25.31 -11.14
C LYS A 342 34.15 -25.11 -9.70
N SER A 343 33.44 -25.73 -8.77
CA SER A 343 33.98 -26.28 -7.51
C SER A 343 33.01 -27.33 -6.93
N PRO A 344 33.48 -28.32 -6.14
CA PRO A 344 33.18 -29.70 -6.45
C PRO A 344 32.32 -30.44 -5.41
N HIS A 345 31.87 -31.61 -5.86
CA HIS A 345 31.48 -32.82 -5.13
C HIS A 345 30.03 -33.03 -4.69
N TYR A 346 29.58 -34.18 -5.23
CA TYR A 346 28.32 -34.91 -5.23
C TYR A 346 28.27 -35.89 -4.04
N ASN A 347 27.05 -36.31 -3.67
CA ASN A 347 26.59 -37.66 -3.25
C ASN A 347 25.18 -37.47 -2.63
N ASP A 348 24.09 -38.19 -2.89
CA ASP A 348 23.73 -39.29 -3.79
C ASP A 348 22.18 -39.46 -3.79
N VAL A 349 21.56 -39.58 -4.99
CA VAL A 349 20.46 -40.53 -5.42
C VAL A 349 19.01 -40.42 -4.84
N PRO A 350 17.88 -40.79 -5.54
CA PRO A 350 17.52 -40.84 -6.98
C PRO A 350 16.22 -40.08 -7.38
N GLN A 351 16.01 -39.99 -8.71
CA GLN A 351 14.85 -39.46 -9.45
C GLN A 351 13.54 -40.25 -9.34
N SER A 352 12.41 -39.54 -9.28
CA SER A 352 11.16 -39.72 -10.08
C SER A 352 10.18 -38.60 -9.63
N ALA A 353 9.39 -37.90 -10.43
CA ALA A 353 8.92 -38.01 -11.79
C ALA A 353 8.68 -36.59 -12.38
N SER A 354 8.65 -36.56 -13.71
CA SER A 354 8.46 -35.44 -14.62
C SER A 354 7.17 -34.60 -14.42
N SER A 355 7.31 -33.28 -14.47
CA SER A 355 6.35 -32.39 -15.18
C SER A 355 7.04 -31.09 -15.59
N GLU A 356 7.04 -30.82 -16.89
CA GLU A 356 7.66 -29.69 -17.60
C GLU A 356 7.35 -28.32 -16.98
N ILE A 357 8.40 -27.62 -16.52
CA ILE A 357 8.34 -26.19 -16.20
C ILE A 357 8.80 -25.44 -17.45
N VAL A 358 7.84 -24.93 -18.21
CA VAL A 358 8.10 -23.98 -19.31
C VAL A 358 8.64 -22.69 -18.68
N SER A 359 9.93 -22.44 -18.89
CA SER A 359 10.65 -21.21 -18.57
C SER A 359 9.93 -19.99 -19.15
N ASN A 360 9.65 -19.00 -18.29
CA ASN A 360 8.78 -17.86 -18.60
C ASN A 360 9.55 -16.56 -18.34
N GLU A 361 10.46 -16.21 -19.25
CA GLU A 361 11.25 -14.95 -19.24
C GLU A 361 10.38 -13.68 -19.18
N ALA A 362 9.10 -13.78 -19.55
CA ALA A 362 8.15 -12.67 -19.50
C ALA A 362 7.59 -12.35 -18.08
N VAL A 363 7.81 -13.22 -17.09
CA VAL A 363 7.41 -12.97 -15.69
C VAL A 363 8.42 -12.03 -15.00
N LEU A 364 9.69 -12.12 -15.39
CA LEU A 364 10.81 -11.45 -14.74
C LEU A 364 10.87 -9.94 -15.01
N ALA A 365 10.41 -9.44 -16.15
CA ALA A 365 10.49 -8.01 -16.48
C ALA A 365 9.50 -7.14 -15.69
N ALA A 366 8.28 -7.65 -15.46
CA ALA A 366 7.31 -7.01 -14.56
C ALA A 366 7.73 -7.17 -13.09
N GLU A 367 8.28 -8.34 -12.73
CA GLU A 367 8.91 -8.54 -11.43
C GLU A 367 10.10 -7.60 -11.22
N ALA A 368 10.91 -7.26 -12.22
CA ALA A 368 12.12 -6.46 -12.01
C ALA A 368 11.83 -4.98 -11.67
N TRP A 369 10.79 -4.37 -12.24
CA TRP A 369 10.41 -2.99 -11.87
C TRP A 369 9.62 -2.97 -10.55
N TRP A 370 8.66 -3.88 -10.38
CA TRP A 370 7.96 -4.06 -9.10
C TRP A 370 8.90 -4.48 -7.97
N ALA A 371 9.92 -5.32 -8.22
CA ALA A 371 10.96 -5.73 -7.27
C ALA A 371 12.04 -4.67 -7.05
N ARG A 372 12.32 -3.79 -8.02
CA ARG A 372 13.15 -2.58 -7.79
C ARG A 372 12.43 -1.59 -6.87
N LEU A 373 11.12 -1.44 -7.00
CA LEU A 373 10.30 -0.73 -6.01
C LEU A 373 10.23 -1.47 -4.67
N PHE A 374 10.06 -2.80 -4.68
CA PHE A 374 9.98 -3.64 -3.47
C PHE A 374 11.29 -3.71 -2.67
N LYS A 375 12.46 -3.83 -3.31
CA LYS A 375 13.78 -3.80 -2.64
C LYS A 375 14.09 -2.42 -2.04
N ARG A 376 13.55 -1.35 -2.62
CA ARG A 376 13.56 0.00 -2.02
C ARG A 376 12.50 0.19 -0.94
N ALA A 377 11.42 -0.60 -0.98
CA ALA A 377 10.31 -0.61 -0.03
C ALA A 377 10.63 -1.36 1.28
N TYR A 378 11.30 -2.50 1.20
CA TYR A 378 11.66 -3.32 2.37
C TYR A 378 12.94 -4.12 2.05
N PRO A 379 14.13 -3.64 2.45
CA PRO A 379 15.28 -4.52 2.57
C PRO A 379 15.05 -5.49 3.75
N ALA A 380 15.50 -6.73 3.61
CA ALA A 380 15.37 -7.81 4.59
C ALA A 380 15.85 -7.42 6.00
#